data_AF-A0A1H2PMX0-F1
#
_entry.id   AF-A0A1H2PMX0-F1
#
_cell.length_a   1.000
_cell.length_b   1.000
_cell.length_c   1.000
_cell.angle_alpha   90.00
_cell.angle_beta   90.00
_cell.angle_gamma   90.00
#
_symmetry.space_group_name_H-M   'P 1'
#
loop_
_entity.id
_entity.type
_entity.pdbx_description
1 polymer ?
#
loop_
_entity_poly.entity_id
_entity_poly.type
_entity_poly.pdbx_seq_one_letter_code
_entity_poly.pdbx_strand_id
1 'polypeptide(L)' 'MNHNTPPDDGRPLADLIRELREHREFVPRHELELLDHVADFAARNEVTAVPPRARDAVRDLHARFVRPHLTAARSNEE' A
#
# COMPACT_ATOMS: atom_id res chain seq x y z
N MET A 1 24.96 2.83 10.48
CA MET A 1 23.68 3.47 10.10
C MET A 1 22.69 2.36 9.81
N ASN A 2 21.71 2.14 10.69
CA ASN A 2 20.69 1.10 10.51
C ASN A 2 19.74 1.54 9.38
N HIS A 3 19.96 1.02 8.18
CA HIS A 3 19.00 1.09 7.09
C HIS A 3 17.86 0.11 7.41
N ASN A 4 16.88 0.57 8.19
CA ASN A 4 15.64 -0.17 8.43
C ASN A 4 14.71 0.02 7.22
N THR A 5 15.24 -0.24 6.01
CA THR A 5 14.44 -0.28 4.79
C THR A 5 13.52 -1.48 4.95
N PRO A 6 12.19 -1.32 5.02
CA PRO A 6 11.30 -2.47 5.07
C PRO A 6 11.61 -3.36 3.86
N PRO A 7 11.58 -4.71 4.02
CA PRO A 7 11.92 -5.61 2.93
C PRO A 7 11.11 -5.19 1.71
N ASP A 8 11.79 -5.13 0.57
CA ASP A 8 11.12 -4.94 -0.70
C ASP A 8 10.31 -6.22 -0.95
N ASP A 9 9.14 -6.31 -0.31
CA ASP A 9 8.13 -7.29 -0.59
C ASP A 9 7.84 -7.05 -2.07
N GLY A 10 8.43 -7.87 -2.95
CA GLY A 10 8.33 -7.76 -4.41
C GLY A 10 6.91 -7.99 -4.94
N ARG A 11 5.90 -7.73 -4.10
CA ARG A 11 4.50 -7.74 -4.38
C ARG A 11 4.17 -6.63 -5.37
N PRO A 12 3.37 -6.94 -6.40
CA PRO A 12 2.98 -5.94 -7.38
C PRO A 12 2.17 -4.82 -6.70
N LEU A 13 2.34 -3.59 -7.19
CA LEU A 13 1.62 -2.40 -6.69
C LEU A 13 0.10 -2.64 -6.60
N ALA A 14 -0.45 -3.38 -7.55
CA ALA A 14 -1.86 -3.74 -7.59
C ALA A 14 -2.32 -4.51 -6.33
N ASP A 15 -1.46 -5.36 -5.76
CA ASP A 15 -1.79 -6.13 -4.56
C ASP A 15 -1.78 -5.24 -3.31
N LEU A 16 -0.81 -4.33 -3.20
CA LEU A 16 -0.76 -3.33 -2.14
C LEU A 16 -1.99 -2.41 -2.17
N ILE A 17 -2.40 -1.95 -3.37
CA ILE A 17 -3.61 -1.14 -3.55
C ILE A 17 -4.86 -1.94 -3.16
N ARG A 18 -4.93 -3.22 -3.52
CA ARG A 18 -6.04 -4.11 -3.13
C ARG A 18 -6.16 -4.23 -1.62
N GLU A 19 -5.07 -4.55 -0.92
CA GLU A 19 -5.06 -4.66 0.55
C GLU A 19 -5.44 -3.34 1.24
N LEU A 20 -4.94 -2.20 0.74
CA LEU A 20 -5.31 -0.88 1.25
C LEU A 20 -6.80 -0.57 1.08
N ARG A 21 -7.41 -1.05 -0.01
CA ARG A 21 -8.86 -0.93 -0.24
C ARG A 21 -9.67 -1.86 0.67
N GLU A 22 -9.18 -3.08 0.91
CA GLU A 22 -9.81 -4.03 1.85
C GLU A 22 -9.80 -3.45 3.27
N HIS A 23 -8.69 -2.84 3.68
CA HIS A 23 -8.50 -2.21 5.00
C HIS A 23 -8.80 -0.70 5.02
N ARG A 24 -9.67 -0.22 4.12
CA ARG A 24 -9.99 1.21 4.00
C ARG A 24 -10.57 1.85 5.27
N GLU A 25 -11.05 1.04 6.22
CA GLU A 25 -11.52 1.51 7.53
C GLU A 25 -10.40 2.12 8.39
N PHE A 26 -9.15 1.67 8.18
CA PHE A 26 -7.97 2.17 8.89
C PHE A 26 -7.25 3.30 8.14
N VAL A 27 -7.59 3.50 6.86
CA VAL A 27 -6.93 4.49 5.99
C VAL A 27 -7.75 5.78 5.97
N PRO A 28 -7.15 6.95 6.25
CA PRO A 28 -7.87 8.21 6.21
C PRO A 28 -8.36 8.53 4.79
N ARG A 29 -9.54 9.17 4.70
CA ARG A 29 -10.25 9.38 3.43
C ARG A 29 -9.43 10.09 2.34
N HIS A 30 -8.59 11.05 2.72
CA HIS A 30 -7.72 11.76 1.77
C HIS A 30 -6.64 10.85 1.14
N GLU A 31 -6.15 9.85 1.88
CA GLU A 31 -5.19 8.86 1.37
C GLU A 31 -5.88 7.82 0.49
N LEU A 32 -7.16 7.52 0.75
CA LEU A 32 -7.97 6.72 -0.17
C LEU A 32 -8.19 7.41 -1.51
N GLU A 33 -8.38 8.73 -1.53
CA GLU A 33 -8.47 9.50 -2.78
C GLU A 33 -7.16 9.47 -3.57
N LEU A 34 -6.01 9.54 -2.88
CA LEU A 34 -4.69 9.36 -3.49
C LEU A 34 -4.58 7.97 -4.13
N LEU A 35 -4.95 6.91 -3.39
CA LEU A 35 -4.94 5.53 -3.88
C LEU A 35 -5.83 5.33 -5.10
N ASP A 36 -7.01 5.95 -5.11
CA ASP A 36 -7.94 5.87 -6.23
C ASP A 36 -7.37 6.53 -7.49
N HIS A 37 -6.74 7.70 -7.34
CA HIS A 37 -6.03 8.37 -8.43
C HIS A 37 -4.87 7.54 -8.99
N VAL A 38 -4.07 6.93 -8.11
CA VAL A 38 -2.95 6.06 -8.51
C VAL A 38 -3.46 4.82 -9.23
N ALA A 39 -4.55 4.23 -8.75
CA ALA A 39 -5.19 3.07 -9.37
C ALA A 39 -5.79 3.41 -10.75
N ASP A 40 -6.50 4.53 -10.87
CA ASP A 40 -7.04 5.02 -12.15
C ASP A 40 -5.90 5.30 -13.15
N PHE A 41 -4.84 5.97 -12.70
CA PHE A 41 -3.68 6.23 -13.53
C PHE A 41 -3.00 4.93 -14.00
N ALA A 42 -2.83 3.96 -13.10
CA ALA A 42 -2.24 2.65 -13.41
C ALA A 42 -3.14 1.78 -14.29
N ALA A 43 -4.47 1.98 -14.25
CA ALA A 43 -5.42 1.26 -15.11
C ALA A 43 -5.47 1.85 -16.53
N ARG A 44 -5.25 3.16 -16.65
CA ARG A 44 -5.25 3.89 -17.93
C ARG A 44 -3.91 3.89 -18.66
N ASN A 45 -2.82 3.60 -17.96
CA ASN A 45 -1.46 3.55 -18.49
C ASN A 45 -0.85 2.17 -18.23
N GLU A 46 0.31 1.87 -18.80
CA GLU A 46 1.07 0.69 -18.35
C GLU A 46 1.49 0.90 -16.88
N VAL A 47 1.38 -0.14 -16.04
CA VAL A 47 1.75 -0.10 -14.61
C VAL A 47 3.20 0.38 -14.38
N THR A 48 4.06 0.23 -15.40
CA THR A 48 5.43 0.76 -15.45
C THR A 48 5.50 2.29 -15.49
N ALA A 49 4.45 2.96 -15.96
CA ALA A 49 4.34 4.42 -16.03
C ALA A 49 3.99 5.08 -14.69
N VAL A 50 3.58 4.30 -13.67
CA VAL A 50 3.30 4.85 -12.34
C VAL A 50 4.59 5.46 -11.77
N PRO A 51 4.58 6.76 -11.41
CA PRO A 51 5.78 7.42 -10.93
C PRO A 51 6.28 6.76 -9.64
N PRO A 52 7.61 6.67 -9.43
CA PRO A 52 8.17 5.98 -8.27
C PRO A 52 7.71 6.60 -6.94
N ARG A 53 7.47 7.92 -6.90
CA ARG A 53 6.89 8.59 -5.71
C ARG A 53 5.49 8.09 -5.35
N ALA A 54 4.66 7.79 -6.34
CA ALA A 54 3.32 7.22 -6.08
C ALA A 54 3.45 5.79 -5.55
N ARG A 55 4.37 4.98 -6.08
CA ARG A 55 4.66 3.66 -5.52
C ARG A 55 5.13 3.73 -4.07
N ASP A 56 6.02 4.68 -3.76
CA ASP A 56 6.52 4.91 -2.41
C ASP A 56 5.38 5.30 -1.44
N ALA A 57 4.50 6.21 -1.87
CA ALA A 57 3.35 6.62 -1.07
C ALA A 57 2.40 5.45 -0.75
N VAL A 58 2.06 4.62 -1.75
CA VAL A 58 1.24 3.42 -1.53
C VAL A 58 1.92 2.46 -0.56
N ARG A 59 3.25 2.30 -0.67
CA ARG A 59 4.02 1.43 0.23
C ARG A 59 4.05 1.97 1.66
N ASP A 60 4.23 3.28 1.84
CA ASP A 60 4.22 3.93 3.15
C ASP A 60 2.84 3.79 3.82
N LEU A 61 1.77 4.00 3.06
CA LEU A 61 0.39 3.82 3.54
C LEU A 61 0.13 2.38 4.00
N HIS A 62 0.54 1.40 3.18
CA HIS A 62 0.38 -0.01 3.52
C HIS A 62 1.15 -0.36 4.81
N ALA A 63 2.39 0.09 4.91
CA ALA A 63 3.22 -0.14 6.08
C ALA A 63 2.66 0.51 7.36
N ARG A 64 2.01 1.68 7.25
CA ARG A 64 1.51 2.44 8.41
C ARG A 64 0.12 2.02 8.86
N PHE A 65 -0.78 1.71 7.94
CA PHE A 65 -2.19 1.46 8.25
C PHE A 65 -2.62 0.01 8.11
N VAL A 66 -1.92 -0.81 7.31
CA VAL A 66 -2.36 -2.19 7.02
C VAL A 66 -1.47 -3.21 7.71
N ARG A 67 -0.14 -3.08 7.58
CA ARG A 67 0.85 -4.01 8.16
C ARG A 67 0.72 -4.25 9.67
N PRO A 68 0.44 -3.25 10.53
CA PRO A 68 0.26 -3.48 11.96
C PRO A 68 -0.97 -4.35 12.25
N HIS A 69 -2.04 -4.15 11.49
CA HIS A 69 -3.30 -4.85 11.66
C HIS A 69 -3.27 -6.28 11.10
N LEU A 70 -2.60 -6.51 9.97
CA LEU A 70 -2.35 -7.86 9.44
C LEU A 70 -1.49 -8.71 10.38
N THR A 71 -0.47 -8.09 10.99
CA THR A 71 0.40 -8.77 11.94
C THR A 71 -0.36 -9.13 13.22
N ALA A 72 -1.17 -8.19 13.75
CA ALA A 72 -2.01 -8.44 14.91
C ALA A 72 -3.11 -9.50 14.63
N ALA A 73 -3.72 -9.50 13.45
CA ALA A 73 -4.71 -10.50 13.06
C ALA A 73 -4.12 -11.91 13.01
N ARG A 74 -2.88 -12.08 12.50
CA ARG A 74 -2.18 -13.37 12.54
C ARG A 74 -1.81 -13.81 13.95
N SER A 75 -1.36 -12.89 14.81
CA SER A 75 -1.01 -13.21 16.19
C SER A 75 -2.20 -13.56 17.08
N ASN A 76 -3.44 -13.33 16.61
CA ASN A 76 -4.67 -13.64 17.36
C ASN A 76 -5.31 -14.97 16.91
N GLU A 77 -4.77 -15.65 15.89
CA GLU A 77 -5.13 -17.01 15.49
C GLU A 77 -4.17 -18.09 16.03
N GLU A 78 -3.18 -17.71 16.86
CA GLU A 78 -2.19 -18.61 17.46
C GLU A 78 -2.41 -18.83 18.97
#